data_AF-A0A3A4UY65-F1
#
_entry.id   AF-A0A3A4UY65-F1
#
_cell.length_a   1.000
_cell.length_b   1.000
_cell.length_c   1.000
_cell.angle_alpha   90.00
_cell.angle_beta   90.00
_cell.angle_gamma   90.00
#
_symmetry.space_group_name_H-M   'P 1'
#
loop_
_entity.id
_entity.type
_entity.pdbx_description
1 polymer ?
#
loop_
_entity_poly.entity_id
_entity_poly.type
_entity_poly.pdbx_seq_one_letter_code
_entity_poly.pdbx_strand_id
1 'polypeptide(L)'
;MENLEERIEKIEKRNQKVERDKVWETSFTRRILLIVFTYLAIAIYFEAIGVDRPFLNAVVPATGFLLSTLTLPYFKHIWEKYIYKK
;
A
#
# COMPACT_ATOMS: atom_id res chain seq x y z
N MET A 1 20.32 -32.71 17.48
CA MET A 1 18.90 -32.27 17.39
C MET A 1 18.77 -30.75 17.48
N GLU A 2 19.68 -30.05 18.17
CA GLU A 2 19.76 -28.57 18.25
C GLU A 2 19.63 -27.84 16.89
N ASN A 3 20.21 -28.36 15.81
CA ASN A 3 20.18 -27.67 14.51
C ASN A 3 18.77 -27.52 13.90
N LEU A 4 17.84 -28.44 14.17
CA LEU A 4 16.47 -28.34 13.65
C LEU A 4 15.64 -27.34 14.46
N GLU A 5 15.79 -27.35 15.78
CA GLU A 5 15.12 -26.41 16.67
C GLU A 5 15.55 -24.97 16.41
N GLU A 6 16.86 -24.71 16.28
CA GLU A 6 17.38 -23.38 15.91
C GLU A 6 16.88 -22.91 14.55
N ARG A 7 16.78 -23.82 13.57
CA ARG A 7 16.24 -23.50 12.23
C ARG A 7 14.76 -23.17 12.28
N ILE A 8 13.97 -23.90 13.07
CA ILE A 8 12.53 -23.64 13.27
C ILE A 8 12.36 -22.28 13.93
N GLU A 9 13.08 -22.01 15.01
CA GLU A 9 13.00 -20.73 15.74
C GLU A 9 13.35 -19.54 14.83
N LYS A 10 14.39 -19.69 13.99
CA LYS A 10 14.77 -18.66 13.02
C LYS A 10 13.70 -18.44 11.94
N ILE A 11 13.06 -19.51 11.48
CA ILE A 11 11.96 -19.43 10.50
C ILE A 11 10.74 -18.75 11.12
N GLU A 12 10.36 -19.11 12.34
CA GLU A 12 9.23 -18.52 13.05
C GLU A 12 9.44 -17.03 13.33
N LYS A 13 10.63 -16.64 13.83
CA LYS A 13 10.99 -15.22 14.02
C LYS A 13 10.87 -14.42 12.73
N ARG A 14 11.34 -14.98 11.61
CA ARG A 14 11.22 -14.34 10.29
C ARG A 14 9.76 -14.26 9.84
N ASN A 15 9.01 -15.34 9.96
CA ASN A 15 7.60 -15.39 9.56
C ASN A 15 6.77 -14.40 10.37
N GLN A 16 6.98 -14.29 11.70
CA GLN A 16 6.34 -13.29 12.53
C GLN A 16 6.60 -11.87 12.05
N LYS A 17 7.84 -11.54 11.66
CA LYS A 17 8.16 -10.24 11.08
C LYS A 17 7.39 -10.00 9.78
N VAL A 18 7.44 -10.97 8.87
CA VAL A 18 6.75 -10.89 7.57
C VAL A 18 5.23 -10.73 7.73
N GLU A 19 4.61 -11.47 8.65
CA GLU A 19 3.17 -11.36 8.87
C GLU A 19 2.78 -10.00 9.45
N ARG A 20 3.57 -9.44 10.40
CA ARG A 20 3.32 -8.06 10.87
C ARG A 20 3.43 -7.04 9.74
N ASP A 21 4.45 -7.18 8.88
CA ASP A 21 4.65 -6.27 7.75
C ASP A 21 3.50 -6.37 6.73
N LYS A 22 2.99 -7.58 6.46
CA LYS A 22 1.79 -7.80 5.62
C LYS A 22 0.54 -7.16 6.21
N VAL A 23 0.30 -7.31 7.52
CA VAL A 23 -0.84 -6.68 8.21
C VAL A 23 -0.73 -5.17 8.11
N TRP A 24 0.46 -4.60 8.30
CA TRP A 24 0.70 -3.17 8.13
C TRP A 24 0.42 -2.69 6.70
N GLU A 25 0.94 -3.40 5.69
CA GLU A 25 0.76 -3.10 4.27
C GLU A 25 -0.71 -3.11 3.84
N THR A 26 -1.50 -3.99 4.43
CA THR A 26 -2.93 -4.15 4.13
C THR A 26 -3.84 -3.31 5.05
N SER A 27 -3.27 -2.69 6.09
CA SER A 27 -4.03 -1.93 7.08
C SER A 27 -4.70 -0.69 6.48
N PHE A 28 -5.89 -0.37 6.99
CA PHE A 28 -6.56 0.89 6.69
C PHE A 28 -5.77 2.10 7.17
N THR A 29 -5.01 1.97 8.27
CA THR A 29 -4.14 3.01 8.79
C THR A 29 -3.14 3.50 7.75
N ARG A 30 -2.42 2.58 7.09
CA ARG A 30 -1.48 2.93 6.01
C ARG A 30 -2.19 3.60 4.84
N ARG A 31 -3.37 3.08 4.45
CA ARG A 31 -4.16 3.66 3.35
C ARG A 31 -4.58 5.10 3.64
N ILE A 32 -5.09 5.37 4.83
CA ILE A 32 -5.50 6.72 5.25
C ILE A 32 -4.30 7.66 5.26
N LEU A 33 -3.16 7.24 5.81
CA LEU A 33 -1.94 8.05 5.81
C LEU A 33 -1.51 8.42 4.39
N LEU A 34 -1.51 7.45 3.46
CA LEU A 34 -1.14 7.71 2.07
C LEU A 34 -2.11 8.71 1.42
N ILE A 35 -3.42 8.55 1.59
CA ILE A 35 -4.42 9.48 1.03
C ILE A 35 -4.21 10.89 1.58
N VAL A 36 -4.02 11.03 2.90
CA VAL A 36 -3.84 12.33 3.56
C VAL A 36 -2.55 13.00 3.07
N PHE A 37 -1.43 12.28 3.07
CA PHE A 37 -0.16 12.87 2.61
C PHE A 37 -0.17 13.20 1.13
N THR A 38 -0.76 12.35 0.28
CA THR A 38 -0.90 12.64 -1.16
C THR A 38 -1.78 13.87 -1.38
N TYR A 39 -2.92 13.96 -0.68
CA TYR A 39 -3.80 15.13 -0.78
C TYR A 39 -3.09 16.41 -0.35
N LEU A 40 -2.41 16.40 0.79
CA LEU A 40 -1.69 17.57 1.30
C LEU A 40 -0.56 17.99 0.36
N ALA A 41 0.25 17.04 -0.11
CA ALA A 41 1.36 17.33 -1.02
C ALA A 41 0.86 17.99 -2.33
N ILE A 42 -0.22 17.47 -2.90
CA ILE A 42 -0.77 17.97 -4.16
C ILE A 42 -1.50 19.30 -3.95
N ALA A 43 -2.25 19.45 -2.85
CA ALA A 43 -2.91 20.72 -2.54
C ALA A 43 -1.89 21.85 -2.36
N ILE A 44 -0.80 21.61 -1.62
CA ILE A 44 0.29 22.57 -1.45
C ILE A 44 0.97 22.87 -2.79
N TYR A 45 1.20 21.86 -3.61
CA TYR A 45 1.79 22.04 -4.94
C TYR A 45 0.89 22.89 -5.85
N PHE A 46 -0.41 22.58 -5.92
CA PHE A 46 -1.39 23.32 -6.73
C PHE A 46 -1.55 24.77 -6.27
N GLU A 47 -1.53 25.01 -4.95
CA GLU A 47 -1.48 26.37 -4.40
C GLU A 47 -0.21 27.11 -4.89
N ALA A 48 0.96 26.45 -4.81
CA ALA A 48 2.23 27.06 -5.19
C ALA A 48 2.33 27.43 -6.69
N ILE A 49 1.66 26.68 -7.57
CA ILE A 49 1.63 26.97 -9.02
C ILE A 49 0.44 27.83 -9.45
N GLY A 50 -0.38 28.30 -8.51
CA GLY A 50 -1.53 29.18 -8.79
C GLY A 50 -2.66 28.49 -9.57
N VAL A 51 -2.85 27.19 -9.37
CA VAL A 51 -3.99 26.47 -9.97
C VAL A 51 -5.29 26.89 -9.31
N ASP A 52 -6.30 27.20 -10.12
CA ASP A 52 -7.63 27.52 -9.63
C ASP A 52 -8.20 26.38 -8.77
N ARG A 53 -8.72 26.71 -7.59
CA ARG A 53 -9.35 25.76 -6.65
C ARG A 53 -8.44 24.56 -6.29
N PRO A 54 -7.25 24.82 -5.73
CA PRO A 54 -6.21 23.79 -5.55
C PRO A 54 -6.66 22.64 -4.64
N PHE A 55 -7.36 22.94 -3.55
CA PHE A 55 -7.91 21.93 -2.64
C PHE A 55 -8.97 21.03 -3.29
N LEU A 56 -9.83 21.59 -4.16
CA LEU A 56 -10.82 20.80 -4.90
C LEU A 56 -10.14 19.92 -5.94
N ASN A 57 -9.14 20.44 -6.65
CA ASN A 57 -8.43 19.69 -7.68
C ASN A 57 -7.56 18.58 -7.08
N ALA A 58 -7.03 18.75 -5.88
CA ALA A 58 -6.26 17.72 -5.17
C ALA A 58 -7.07 16.46 -4.82
N VAL A 59 -8.41 16.53 -4.83
CA VAL A 59 -9.30 15.36 -4.63
C VAL A 59 -9.11 14.32 -5.74
N VAL A 60 -8.88 14.76 -6.98
CA VAL A 60 -8.75 13.86 -8.14
C VAL A 60 -7.59 12.87 -7.97
N PRO A 61 -6.34 13.31 -7.74
CA PRO A 61 -5.22 12.39 -7.56
C PRO A 61 -5.29 11.61 -6.23
N ALA A 62 -5.83 12.19 -5.15
CA ALA A 62 -6.04 11.44 -3.90
C ALA A 62 -7.04 10.27 -4.11
N THR A 63 -8.13 10.52 -4.84
CA THR A 63 -9.13 9.49 -5.19
C THR A 63 -8.56 8.47 -6.16
N GLY A 64 -7.81 8.90 -7.18
CA GLY A 64 -7.12 8.00 -8.12
C GLY A 64 -6.16 7.06 -7.39
N PHE A 65 -5.38 7.59 -6.45
CA PHE A 65 -4.51 6.77 -5.61
C PHE A 65 -5.31 5.79 -4.75
N LEU A 66 -6.37 6.23 -4.07
CA LEU A 66 -7.24 5.34 -3.29
C LEU A 66 -7.80 4.20 -4.15
N LEU A 67 -8.34 4.49 -5.33
CA LEU A 67 -8.87 3.49 -6.24
C LEU A 67 -7.79 2.49 -6.68
N SER A 68 -6.56 2.93 -6.93
CA SER A 68 -5.44 2.02 -7.22
C SER A 68 -5.18 1.04 -6.06
N THR A 69 -5.25 1.49 -4.81
CA THR A 69 -5.04 0.61 -3.64
C THR A 69 -6.11 -0.46 -3.49
N LEU A 70 -7.32 -0.20 -4.00
CA LEU A 70 -8.45 -1.13 -3.94
C LEU A 70 -8.50 -2.07 -5.16
N THR A 71 -8.11 -1.58 -6.33
CA THR A 71 -8.23 -2.33 -7.60
C THR A 71 -7.02 -3.22 -7.88
N LEU A 72 -5.81 -2.81 -7.50
CA LEU A 72 -4.59 -3.59 -7.77
C LEU A 72 -4.61 -5.02 -7.18
N PRO A 73 -5.12 -5.28 -5.96
CA PRO A 73 -5.25 -6.65 -5.45
C PRO A 73 -6.16 -7.52 -6.32
N TYR A 74 -7.25 -6.96 -6.84
CA TYR A 74 -8.17 -7.66 -7.73
C TYR A 74 -7.49 -8.03 -9.06
N PHE A 75 -6.81 -7.07 -9.69
CA PHE A 75 -6.04 -7.34 -10.92
C PHE A 75 -4.89 -8.32 -10.69
N LYS A 76 -4.26 -8.29 -9.52
CA LYS A 76 -3.24 -9.28 -9.13
C LYS A 76 -3.81 -10.70 -9.15
N HIS A 77 -5.00 -10.93 -8.59
CA HIS A 77 -5.63 -12.26 -8.63
C HIS A 77 -5.99 -12.72 -10.04
N ILE A 78 -6.43 -11.80 -10.91
CA ILE A 78 -6.66 -12.12 -12.33
C ILE A 78 -5.35 -12.53 -13.01
N TRP A 79 -4.29 -11.76 -12.79
CA TRP A 79 -2.98 -12.06 -13.36
C TRP A 79 -2.43 -13.41 -12.87
N GLU A 80 -2.56 -13.69 -11.57
CA GLU A 80 -2.19 -14.98 -10.96
C GLU A 80 -2.96 -16.15 -11.59
N LYS A 81 -4.24 -15.96 -11.91
CA LYS A 81 -5.10 -17.02 -12.44
C LYS A 81 -4.89 -17.32 -13.92
N TYR A 82 -4.64 -16.30 -14.75
CA TYR A 82 -4.68 -16.44 -16.22
C TYR A 82 -3.33 -16.25 -16.91
N ILE A 83 -2.39 -15.54 -16.28
CA ILE A 83 -1.12 -15.16 -16.91
C ILE A 83 0.05 -15.83 -16.20
N TYR A 84 0.05 -15.84 -14.87
CA TYR A 84 1.11 -16.47 -14.08
C TYR A 84 0.98 -17.99 -14.15
N LYS A 85 1.68 -18.60 -15.11
CA LYS A 85 1.92 -20.04 -15.13
C LYS A 85 3.13 -20.32 -14.23
N LYS A 86 2.86 -20.91 -13.06
CA LYS A 86 3.91 -21.44 -12.19
C LYS A 86 4.37 -22.80 -12.72
#